data_AF-A0A0D0PZY8-F1
#
_entry.id   AF-A0A0D0PZY8-F1
#
_cell.length_a   1.000
_cell.length_b   1.000
_cell.length_c   1.000
_cell.angle_alpha   90.00
_cell.angle_beta   90.00
_cell.angle_gamma   90.00
#
_symmetry.space_group_name_H-M   'P 1'
#
loop_
_entity.id
_entity.type
_entity.pdbx_description
1 polymer ?
#
loop_
_entity_poly.entity_id
_entity_poly.type
_entity_poly.pdbx_seq_one_letter_code
_entity_poly.pdbx_strand_id
1 'polypeptide(L)' 'MGINTERDIEANLQIGPTDSGMVRLFIEASGGVEIPMDFEPEEAEEIAEEILAAAKAARGVGSKRKR' A
#
# COMPACT_ATOMS: atom_id res chain seq x y z
N MET A 1 12.74 -2.51 -13.32
CA MET A 1 11.77 -1.61 -12.68
C MET A 1 11.67 -2.05 -11.24
N GLY A 2 11.97 -1.18 -10.28
CA GLY A 2 12.00 -1.55 -8.86
C GLY A 2 11.17 -0.59 -8.02
N ILE A 3 10.99 -0.92 -6.75
CA ILE A 3 10.23 -0.13 -5.77
C ILE A 3 10.75 1.32 -5.58
N ASN A 4 11.98 1.60 -6.03
CA ASN A 4 12.62 2.93 -5.92
C ASN A 4 12.55 3.75 -7.23
N THR A 5 11.90 3.24 -8.27
CA THR A 5 11.74 3.99 -9.53
C THR A 5 10.49 4.85 -9.43
N GLU A 6 10.69 6.15 -9.22
CA GLU A 6 9.60 7.14 -9.13
C GLU A 6 8.86 7.23 -10.48
N ARG A 7 7.52 7.25 -10.41
CA ARG A 7 6.66 7.50 -11.56
C ARG A 7 5.66 8.59 -11.19
N ASP A 8 5.46 9.53 -12.10
CA ASP A 8 4.49 10.61 -11.97
C ASP A 8 3.09 10.10 -12.39
N ILE A 9 2.56 9.16 -11.62
CA ILE A 9 1.21 8.60 -11.81
C ILE A 9 0.45 8.81 -10.51
N GLU A 10 -0.61 9.62 -10.57
CA GLU A 10 -1.55 9.78 -9.47
C GLU A 10 -2.48 8.56 -9.41
N ALA A 11 -2.61 8.00 -8.21
CA ALA A 11 -3.48 6.86 -7.94
C ALA A 11 -4.19 7.03 -6.59
N ASN A 12 -5.45 6.60 -6.54
CA ASN A 12 -6.24 6.50 -5.31
C ASN A 12 -6.13 5.07 -4.76
N LEU A 13 -5.96 4.93 -3.45
CA LEU A 13 -6.00 3.65 -2.75
C LEU A 13 -7.21 3.61 -1.81
N GLN A 14 -8.04 2.59 -1.95
CA GLN A 14 -9.17 2.31 -1.06
C GLN A 14 -9.00 0.92 -0.45
N ILE A 15 -9.39 0.78 0.83
CA ILE A 15 -9.31 -0.49 1.57
C ILE A 15 -10.65 -0.74 2.25
N GLY A 16 -11.21 -1.94 2.10
CA GLY A 16 -12.49 -2.29 2.73
C GLY A 16 -12.84 -3.77 2.64
N PRO A 17 -13.86 -4.22 3.39
CA PRO A 17 -14.33 -5.60 3.32
C PRO A 17 -15.09 -5.86 2.00
N THR A 18 -15.12 -7.12 1.59
CA THR A 18 -15.92 -7.63 0.48
C THR A 18 -17.09 -8.46 1.00
N ASP A 19 -18.09 -8.69 0.15
CA ASP A 19 -19.24 -9.54 0.48
C ASP A 19 -18.85 -11.02 0.69
N SER A 20 -17.66 -11.42 0.23
CA SER A 20 -17.09 -12.76 0.41
C SER A 20 -16.31 -12.93 1.71
N GLY A 21 -16.24 -11.91 2.57
CA GLY A 21 -15.47 -11.94 3.82
C GLY A 21 -13.97 -11.66 3.66
N MET A 22 -13.53 -11.26 2.46
CA MET A 22 -12.14 -10.88 2.16
C MET A 22 -11.94 -9.37 2.37
N VAL A 23 -10.69 -8.93 2.51
CA VAL A 23 -10.31 -7.52 2.50
C VAL A 23 -9.81 -7.14 1.10
N ARG A 24 -10.39 -6.10 0.50
CA ARG A 24 -9.99 -5.56 -0.80
C ARG A 24 -9.09 -4.35 -0.65
N LEU A 25 -7.95 -4.39 -1.33
CA LEU A 25 -7.12 -3.23 -1.66
C LEU A 25 -7.43 -2.84 -3.12
N PHE A 26 -8.05 -1.68 -3.31
CA PHE A 26 -8.44 -1.19 -4.63
C PHE A 26 -7.57 0.00 -5.02
N ILE A 27 -6.84 -0.14 -6.11
CA ILE A 27 -6.00 0.93 -6.68
C ILE A 27 -6.66 1.42 -7.96
N GLU A 28 -6.94 2.71 -8.01
CA GLU A 28 -7.42 3.40 -9.21
C GLU A 28 -6.34 4.36 -9.68
N ALA A 29 -5.73 4.07 -10.82
CA ALA A 29 -4.71 4.92 -11.44
C ALA A 29 -5.31 5.81 -12.52
N SER A 30 -4.70 6.99 -12.68
CA SER A 30 -5.04 7.92 -13.77
C SER A 30 -4.97 7.21 -15.13
N GLY A 31 -6.00 7.42 -15.96
CA GLY A 31 -6.16 6.72 -17.25
C GLY A 31 -7.10 5.51 -17.21
N GLY A 32 -7.87 5.34 -16.13
CA GLY A 32 -8.94 4.34 -16.02
C GLY A 32 -8.43 2.92 -15.76
N VAL A 33 -7.22 2.78 -15.22
CA VAL A 33 -6.66 1.48 -14.83
C VAL A 33 -7.05 1.20 -13.40
N GLU A 34 -7.86 0.17 -13.20
CA GLU A 34 -8.33 -0.29 -11.89
C GLU A 34 -7.70 -1.65 -11.56
N ILE A 35 -7.16 -1.77 -10.35
CA ILE A 35 -6.51 -2.99 -9.87
C ILE A 35 -7.13 -3.37 -8.51
N PRO A 36 -8.15 -4.24 -8.49
CA PRO A 36 -8.66 -4.85 -7.26
C PRO A 36 -7.76 -6.02 -6.84
N MET A 37 -7.38 -6.04 -5.57
CA MET A 37 -6.65 -7.17 -4.95
C MET A 37 -7.38 -7.57 -3.68
N ASP A 38 -7.79 -8.85 -3.59
CA ASP A 38 -8.53 -9.39 -2.45
C ASP A 38 -7.62 -10.32 -1.66
N PHE A 39 -7.64 -10.18 -0.34
CA PHE A 39 -6.82 -10.92 0.61
C PHE A 39 -7.69 -11.50 1.72
N GLU A 40 -7.29 -12.66 2.26
CA GLU A 40 -7.90 -13.18 3.47
C GLU A 40 -7.68 -12.19 4.63
N PRO A 41 -8.54 -12.20 5.66
CA PRO A 41 -8.35 -11.33 6.84
C PRO A 41 -6.95 -11.46 7.44
N GLU A 42 -6.44 -12.68 7.56
CA GLU A 42 -5.11 -12.99 8.09
C GLU A 42 -3.99 -12.40 7.20
N GLU A 43 -4.10 -12.54 5.87
CA GLU A 43 -3.14 -11.94 4.93
C GLU A 43 -3.18 -10.40 4.99
N ALA A 44 -4.37 -9.81 5.16
CA ALA A 44 -4.52 -8.37 5.31
C ALA A 44 -3.89 -7.84 6.61
N GLU A 45 -3.95 -8.61 7.69
CA GLU A 45 -3.26 -8.32 8.95
C GLU A 45 -1.74 -8.31 8.76
N GLU A 46 -1.19 -9.32 8.08
CA GLU A 46 0.25 -9.39 7.77
C GLU A 46 0.71 -8.17 6.93
N ILE A 47 -0.06 -7.81 5.90
CA ILE A 47 0.22 -6.62 5.07
C ILE A 47 0.24 -5.34 5.93
N ALA A 48 -0.72 -5.19 6.86
CA ALA A 48 -0.78 -4.03 7.74
C ALA A 48 0.45 -3.96 8.66
N GLU A 49 0.92 -5.08 9.19
CA GLU A 49 2.14 -5.16 9.98
C GLU A 49 3.38 -4.77 9.19
N GLU A 50 3.51 -5.24 7.94
CA GLU A 50 4.61 -4.87 7.04
C GLU A 50 4.62 -3.36 6.74
N ILE A 51 3.46 -2.77 6.46
CA ILE A 51 3.33 -1.32 6.24
C ILE A 51 3.77 -0.54 7.48
N LEU A 52 3.34 -0.98 8.67
CA LEU A 52 3.73 -0.35 9.93
C LEU A 52 5.25 -0.47 10.18
N ALA A 53 5.84 -1.62 9.87
CA ALA A 53 7.29 -1.84 9.97
C ALA A 53 8.05 -0.93 8.99
N ALA A 54 7.63 -0.85 7.73
CA ALA A 54 8.20 0.03 6.72
C ALA A 54 8.10 1.50 7.14
N ALA A 55 6.95 1.93 7.67
CA ALA A 55 6.76 3.29 8.16
C ALA A 55 7.69 3.62 9.35
N LYS A 56 7.90 2.67 10.28
CA LYS A 56 8.88 2.82 11.37
C LYS A 56 10.31 2.99 10.81
N ALA A 57 10.71 2.16 9.84
CA ALA A 57 12.02 2.25 9.22
C ALA A 57 12.22 3.58 8.48
N ALA A 58 11.23 4.02 7.69
CA ALA A 58 11.27 5.28 6.95
C ALA A 58 11.42 6.51 7.87
N ARG A 59 10.75 6.54 9.02
CA ARG A 59 10.93 7.61 10.03
C ARG A 59 12.38 7.70 10.54
N GLY A 60 13.08 6.56 10.65
CA GLY A 60 14.49 6.52 11.04
C GLY A 60 15.44 7.13 10.00
N VAL A 61 15.09 7.07 8.71
CA VAL A 61 15.90 7.64 7.62
C VAL A 61 15.85 9.18 7.64
N GLY A 62 14.69 9.78 7.95
CA GLY A 62 14.52 11.24 7.98
C GLY A 62 15.35 11.97 9.05
N SER A 63 15.67 11.31 10.17
CA SER A 63 16.48 11.89 11.25
C SER A 63 17.95 12.12 10.86
N LYS A 64 18.52 11.30 9.97
CA LYS A 64 19.92 11.44 9.53
C LYS A 64 20.15 12.60 8.57
N ARG A 65 19.13 13.04 7.82
CA ARG A 65 19.27 14.09 6.80
C ARG A 65 19.23 15.51 7.38
N LYS A 66 18.97 15.65 8.69
CA LYS A 66 18.86 16.93 9.41
C LYS A 66 20.05 17.23 10.33
N ARG A 67 21.12 16.42 10.28
CA ARG A 67 22.37 16.62 11.02
C ARG A 67 23.52 16.91 10.06
#